data_AF-A0A847TZS7-F1
#
_entry.id   AF-A0A847TZS7-F1
#
_cell.length_a   1.000
_cell.length_b   1.000
_cell.length_c   1.000
_cell.angle_alpha   90.00
_cell.angle_beta   90.00
_cell.angle_gamma   90.00
#
_symmetry.space_group_name_H-M   'P 1'
#
loop_
_entity.id
_entity.type
_entity.pdbx_description
1 polymer ?
#
loop_
_entity_poly.entity_id
_entity_poly.type
_entity_poly.pdbx_seq_one_letter_code
_entity_poly.pdbx_strand_id
1 'polypeptide(L)'
;MSSNNATSNVVSVDEQAFEKADEAEVDEDGFEVVDETPAFQATVQMEVQAKVDANHPDGMVGTSAERIYGATLEQEERIRAREAELERISAQAELGTQDGREKRTRDIAAKRSAERRAEFQKRAASVNPM
;
A
#
# COMPACT_ATOMS: atom_id res chain seq x y z
N MET A 1 4.92 -65.22 -37.98
CA MET A 1 4.46 -65.02 -39.36
C MET A 1 3.30 -64.05 -39.31
N SER A 2 3.55 -62.77 -39.57
CA SER A 2 3.48 -62.14 -40.90
C SER A 2 2.15 -61.41 -41.03
N SER A 3 2.29 -60.09 -41.09
CA SER A 3 1.33 -59.07 -41.53
C SER A 3 0.53 -59.44 -42.77
N ASN A 4 -0.63 -58.79 -42.95
CA ASN A 4 -0.97 -58.19 -44.24
C ASN A 4 -1.84 -56.92 -44.07
N ASN A 5 -1.33 -55.84 -44.66
CA ASN A 5 -1.86 -54.49 -44.76
C ASN A 5 -3.20 -54.42 -45.51
N ALA A 6 -4.04 -53.44 -45.14
CA ALA A 6 -4.92 -52.78 -46.09
C ALA A 6 -4.96 -51.27 -45.79
N THR A 7 -4.46 -50.52 -46.76
CA THR A 7 -4.32 -49.08 -46.83
C THR A 7 -5.64 -48.40 -47.20
N SER A 8 -6.02 -47.32 -46.53
CA SER A 8 -6.71 -46.21 -47.17
C SER A 8 -6.37 -44.89 -46.47
N ASN A 9 -5.45 -44.15 -47.09
CA ASN A 9 -5.26 -42.74 -46.83
C ASN A 9 -6.51 -41.99 -47.30
N VAL A 10 -7.21 -41.36 -46.36
CA VAL A 10 -8.02 -40.17 -46.64
C VAL A 10 -7.77 -39.21 -45.49
N VAL A 11 -6.63 -38.53 -45.55
CA VAL A 11 -6.40 -37.34 -44.73
C VAL A 11 -7.09 -36.21 -45.48
N SER A 12 -8.19 -35.71 -44.89
CA SER A 12 -8.90 -34.54 -45.40
C SER A 12 -7.95 -33.34 -45.40
N VAL A 13 -7.75 -32.77 -46.59
CA VAL A 13 -7.05 -31.50 -46.78
C VAL A 13 -8.05 -30.40 -46.45
N ASP A 14 -8.19 -30.06 -45.18
CA ASP A 14 -8.80 -28.79 -44.77
C ASP A 14 -8.21 -28.41 -43.41
N GLU A 15 -7.87 -27.13 -43.25
CA GLU A 15 -7.07 -26.54 -42.17
C GLU A 15 -5.53 -26.66 -42.31
N GLN A 16 -5.02 -26.28 -43.48
CA GLN A 16 -3.80 -25.46 -43.46
C GLN A 16 -4.21 -24.00 -43.37
N ALA A 17 -4.59 -23.57 -42.16
CA ALA A 17 -4.51 -22.15 -41.83
C ALA A 17 -3.02 -21.81 -41.83
N PHE A 18 -2.55 -21.17 -42.90
CA PHE A 18 -1.29 -20.45 -42.84
C PHE A 18 -1.41 -19.46 -41.68
N GLU A 19 -0.61 -19.64 -40.63
CA GLU A 19 -0.29 -18.52 -39.76
C GLU A 19 0.10 -17.37 -40.68
N LYS A 20 -0.70 -16.30 -40.65
CA LYS A 20 -0.25 -15.00 -41.12
C LYS A 20 0.93 -14.64 -40.21
N ALA A 21 2.13 -15.06 -40.60
CA ALA A 21 3.34 -14.40 -40.13
C ALA A 21 3.13 -12.93 -40.41
N ASP A 22 3.30 -12.10 -39.38
CA ASP A 22 3.13 -10.66 -39.43
C ASP A 22 3.76 -10.15 -40.74
N GLU A 23 2.89 -9.74 -41.67
CA GLU A 23 3.28 -9.38 -43.03
C GLU A 23 4.04 -8.07 -42.88
N ALA A 24 5.37 -8.16 -42.89
CA ALA A 24 6.24 -7.02 -42.65
C ALA A 24 5.88 -5.94 -43.69
N GLU A 25 5.52 -4.75 -43.22
CA GLU A 25 5.14 -3.64 -44.10
C GLU A 25 6.33 -3.36 -45.01
N VAL A 26 6.12 -3.44 -46.32
CA VAL A 26 7.13 -3.17 -47.34
C VAL A 26 6.81 -1.84 -48.01
N ASP A 27 7.84 -1.02 -48.21
CA ASP A 27 7.70 0.27 -48.89
C ASP A 27 7.42 0.11 -50.41
N GLU A 28 7.21 1.23 -51.10
CA GLU A 28 6.88 1.25 -52.54
C GLU A 28 8.00 0.65 -53.42
N ASP A 29 9.22 0.51 -52.87
CA ASP A 29 10.39 -0.08 -53.52
C ASP A 29 10.66 -1.54 -53.05
N GLY A 30 9.83 -2.09 -52.16
CA GLY A 30 9.85 -3.48 -51.71
C GLY A 30 10.81 -3.80 -50.57
N PHE A 31 11.26 -2.79 -49.81
CA PHE A 31 12.08 -2.98 -48.61
C PHE A 31 11.23 -3.05 -47.34
N GLU A 32 11.60 -3.93 -46.41
CA GLU A 32 10.96 -4.08 -45.10
C GLU A 32 11.11 -2.78 -44.29
N VAL A 33 9.97 -2.17 -43.92
CA VAL A 33 9.89 -0.97 -43.09
C VAL A 33 10.32 -1.37 -41.67
N VAL A 34 11.59 -1.12 -41.36
CA VAL A 34 12.09 -1.22 -39.99
C VAL A 34 11.50 -0.04 -39.22
N ASP A 35 10.72 -0.32 -38.17
CA ASP A 35 10.29 0.69 -37.21
C ASP A 35 11.54 1.29 -36.53
N GLU A 36 12.08 2.37 -37.10
CA GLU A 36 13.24 3.11 -36.58
C GLU A 36 12.95 3.86 -35.27
N THR A 37 11.85 3.54 -34.57
CA THR A 37 11.54 4.11 -33.25
C THR A 37 12.73 3.91 -32.30
N PRO A 38 13.48 4.99 -31.96
CA PRO A 38 14.67 4.84 -31.17
C PRO A 38 14.28 4.41 -29.76
N ALA A 39 14.74 3.24 -29.32
CA ALA A 39 14.63 2.85 -27.92
C ALA A 39 15.59 3.74 -27.11
N PHE A 40 15.06 4.80 -26.49
CA PHE A 40 15.84 5.67 -25.63
C PHE A 40 16.33 4.90 -24.41
N GLN A 41 17.62 4.54 -24.41
CA GLN A 41 18.31 4.04 -23.23
C GLN A 41 19.18 5.15 -22.65
N ALA A 42 19.21 5.24 -21.33
CA ALA A 42 20.13 6.15 -20.66
C ALA A 42 21.56 5.78 -21.04
N THR A 43 22.39 6.77 -21.34
CA THR A 43 23.82 6.52 -21.53
C THR A 43 24.43 6.09 -20.19
N VAL A 44 25.52 5.31 -20.25
CA VAL A 44 26.26 4.91 -19.04
C VAL A 44 26.67 6.13 -18.21
N GLN A 45 27.04 7.23 -18.86
CA GLN A 45 27.38 8.48 -18.17
C GLN A 45 26.18 9.08 -17.43
N MET A 46 25.00 9.08 -18.04
CA MET A 46 23.77 9.53 -17.36
C MET A 46 23.42 8.64 -16.17
N GLU A 47 23.58 7.32 -16.30
CA GLU A 47 23.32 6.39 -15.20
C GLU A 47 24.31 6.57 -14.04
N VAL A 48 25.59 6.78 -14.37
CA VAL A 48 26.64 7.07 -13.38
C VAL A 48 26.37 8.41 -12.69
N GLN A 49 26.00 9.45 -13.43
CA GLN A 49 25.72 10.76 -12.86
C GLN A 49 24.51 10.69 -11.92
N ALA A 50 23.43 10.02 -12.34
CA ALA A 50 22.27 9.82 -11.48
C ALA A 50 22.62 9.06 -10.18
N LYS A 51 23.51 8.05 -10.26
CA LYS A 51 24.02 7.33 -9.08
C LYS A 51 24.87 8.21 -8.17
N VAL A 52 25.70 9.09 -8.74
CA VAL A 52 26.54 10.02 -7.97
C VAL A 52 25.67 11.08 -7.29
N ASP A 53 24.74 11.68 -8.02
CA ASP A 53 23.83 12.71 -7.51
C ASP A 53 22.95 12.17 -6.38
N ALA A 54 22.44 10.94 -6.52
CA ALA A 54 21.66 10.27 -5.48
C ALA A 54 22.44 10.00 -4.18
N ASN A 55 23.77 9.88 -4.27
CA ASN A 55 24.65 9.63 -3.12
C ASN A 55 25.39 10.90 -2.65
N HIS A 56 25.10 12.07 -3.25
CA HIS A 56 25.83 13.29 -2.91
C HIS A 56 25.53 13.70 -1.46
N PRO A 57 26.55 13.99 -0.63
CA PRO A 57 26.36 14.33 0.79
C PRO A 57 25.47 15.56 0.98
N ASP A 58 25.54 16.54 0.07
CA ASP A 58 24.67 17.73 0.09
C ASP A 58 23.27 17.47 -0.50
N GLY A 59 23.07 16.33 -1.17
CA GLY A 59 21.76 15.89 -1.67
C GLY A 59 20.90 15.25 -0.57
N MET A 60 21.54 14.62 0.43
CA MET A 60 20.88 14.11 1.63
C MET A 60 20.78 15.19 2.70
N VAL A 61 19.88 16.17 2.51
CA VAL A 61 19.62 17.18 3.55
C VAL A 61 18.83 16.56 4.70
N GLY A 62 19.55 16.00 5.68
CA GLY A 62 19.03 15.55 6.98
C GLY A 62 18.52 14.12 7.01
N THR A 63 19.41 13.18 7.34
CA THR A 63 19.10 11.77 7.61
C THR A 63 18.96 11.46 9.10
N SER A 64 18.69 12.47 9.93
CA SER A 64 18.34 12.23 11.34
C SER A 64 17.12 11.31 11.40
N ALA A 65 17.09 10.39 12.38
CA ALA A 65 16.00 9.42 12.54
C ALA A 65 14.60 10.06 12.66
N GLU A 66 14.56 11.36 13.01
CA GLU A 66 13.35 12.18 13.15
C GLU A 66 12.88 12.82 11.83
N ARG A 67 13.70 12.79 10.77
CA ARG A 67 13.42 13.43 9.48
C ARG A 67 12.92 12.42 8.46
N ILE A 68 11.84 12.77 7.76
CA ILE A 68 11.30 11.94 6.68
C ILE A 68 12.12 12.20 5.41
N TYR A 69 12.83 11.19 4.92
CA TYR A 69 13.65 11.30 3.72
C TYR A 69 12.83 11.78 2.51
N GLY A 70 13.32 12.81 1.84
CA GLY A 70 12.65 13.40 0.67
C GLY A 70 11.45 14.30 0.99
N ALA A 71 11.11 14.50 2.28
CA ALA A 71 10.10 15.46 2.68
C ALA A 71 10.74 16.82 3.00
N THR A 72 10.04 17.91 2.64
CA THR A 72 10.38 19.24 3.14
C THR A 72 9.95 19.39 4.61
N LEU A 73 10.53 20.34 5.34
CA LEU A 73 10.17 20.59 6.75
C LEU A 73 8.67 20.88 6.91
N GLU A 74 8.07 21.66 6.00
CA GLU A 74 6.62 21.90 6.01
C GLU A 74 5.80 20.62 5.79
N GLN A 75 6.28 19.71 4.94
CA GLN A 75 5.61 18.43 4.71
C GLN A 75 5.71 17.54 5.95
N GLU A 76 6.85 17.49 6.61
CA GLU A 76 7.02 16.76 7.86
C GLU A 76 6.08 17.27 8.95
N GLU A 77 5.97 18.59 9.13
CA GLU A 77 5.06 19.17 10.11
C GLU A 77 3.59 18.85 9.79
N ARG A 78 3.20 18.89 8.51
CA ARG A 78 1.85 18.46 8.08
C ARG A 78 1.59 16.99 8.36
N ILE A 79 2.57 16.12 8.12
CA ILE A 79 2.46 14.67 8.40
C ILE A 79 2.28 14.46 9.90
N ARG A 80 3.14 15.06 10.74
CA ARG A 80 3.05 14.94 12.21
C ARG A 80 1.72 15.47 12.75
N ALA A 81 1.24 16.61 12.24
CA ALA A 81 -0.04 17.16 12.65
C ALA A 81 -1.20 16.21 12.31
N ARG A 82 -1.18 15.63 11.11
CA ARG A 82 -2.19 14.65 10.68
C ARG A 82 -2.15 13.37 11.52
N GLU A 83 -0.96 12.88 11.85
CA GLU A 83 -0.81 11.70 12.73
C GLU A 83 -1.38 11.95 14.12
N ALA A 84 -1.11 13.12 14.71
CA ALA A 84 -1.68 13.51 15.99
C ALA A 84 -3.22 13.61 15.94
N GLU A 85 -3.78 14.09 14.83
CA GLU A 85 -5.23 14.10 14.61
C GLU A 85 -5.79 12.68 14.50
N LEU A 86 -5.14 11.80 13.74
CA LEU A 86 -5.55 10.40 13.60
C LEU A 86 -5.51 9.66 14.94
N GLU A 87 -4.50 9.92 15.77
CA GLU A 87 -4.41 9.36 17.13
C GLU A 87 -5.58 9.82 18.01
N ARG A 88 -5.96 11.11 17.93
CA ARG A 88 -7.13 11.61 18.65
C ARG A 88 -8.43 10.94 18.17
N ILE A 89 -8.59 10.81 16.85
CA ILE A 89 -9.77 10.18 16.26
C ILE A 89 -9.83 8.70 16.64
N SER A 90 -8.71 7.98 16.63
CA SER A 90 -8.66 6.56 16.98
C SER A 90 -9.02 6.33 18.45
N ALA A 91 -8.47 7.14 19.37
CA ALA A 91 -8.82 7.09 20.78
C ALA A 91 -10.31 7.39 21.03
N GLN A 92 -10.87 8.35 20.29
CA GLN A 92 -12.30 8.64 20.36
C GLN A 92 -13.15 7.50 19.77
N ALA A 93 -12.71 6.88 18.68
CA ALA A 93 -13.39 5.77 18.03
C ALA A 93 -13.44 4.52 18.92
N GLU A 94 -12.37 4.23 19.69
CA GLU A 94 -12.36 3.14 20.68
C GLU A 94 -13.47 3.31 21.73
N LEU A 95 -13.77 4.55 22.12
CA LEU A 95 -14.89 4.83 23.01
C LEU A 95 -16.26 4.77 22.31
N GLY A 96 -16.30 5.01 21.00
CA GLY A 96 -17.53 5.09 20.19
C GLY A 96 -18.14 3.76 19.79
N THR A 97 -17.39 2.65 19.80
CA THR A 97 -17.92 1.33 19.46
C THR A 97 -18.91 0.84 20.52
N GLN A 98 -19.92 0.08 20.08
CA GLN A 98 -20.87 -0.59 21.00
C GLN A 98 -20.19 -1.72 21.79
N ASP A 99 -19.13 -2.29 21.22
CA ASP A 99 -18.33 -3.32 21.88
C ASP A 99 -17.75 -2.80 23.20
N GLY A 100 -17.92 -3.60 24.25
CA GLY A 100 -17.49 -3.26 25.60
C GLY A 100 -18.21 -2.05 26.24
N ARG A 101 -19.20 -1.43 25.58
CA ARG A 101 -19.97 -0.30 26.14
C ARG A 101 -20.66 -0.71 27.45
N GLU A 102 -21.29 -1.87 27.48
CA GLU A 102 -21.97 -2.38 28.68
C GLU A 102 -20.99 -2.59 29.86
N LYS A 103 -19.81 -3.14 29.58
CA LYS A 103 -18.78 -3.32 30.60
C LYS A 103 -18.30 -1.96 31.13
N ARG A 104 -17.98 -1.02 30.24
CA ARG A 104 -17.55 0.34 30.59
C ARG A 104 -18.61 1.08 31.42
N THR A 105 -19.87 1.00 31.04
CA THR A 105 -20.96 1.64 31.79
C THR A 105 -21.17 1.00 33.17
N ARG A 106 -21.11 -0.33 33.25
CA ARG A 106 -21.18 -1.06 34.53
C ARG A 106 -20.04 -0.67 35.46
N ASP A 107 -18.80 -0.59 34.96
CA ASP A 107 -17.63 -0.22 35.74
C ASP A 107 -17.74 1.20 36.31
N ILE A 108 -18.17 2.17 35.48
CA ILE A 108 -18.39 3.55 35.92
C ILE A 108 -19.53 3.62 36.95
N ALA A 109 -20.63 2.90 36.73
CA ALA A 109 -21.75 2.85 37.67
C ALA A 109 -21.33 2.27 39.03
N ALA A 110 -20.53 1.21 39.03
CA ALA A 110 -19.99 0.60 40.25
C ALA A 110 -19.10 1.58 41.03
N LYS A 111 -18.15 2.25 40.35
CA LYS A 111 -17.29 3.28 40.97
C LYS A 111 -18.10 4.41 41.58
N ARG A 112 -19.00 5.03 40.82
CA ARG A 112 -19.86 6.13 41.33
C ARG A 112 -20.78 5.69 42.47
N SER A 113 -21.19 4.43 42.49
CA SER A 113 -21.99 3.88 43.58
C SER A 113 -21.17 3.76 44.86
N ALA A 114 -19.92 3.30 44.77
CA ALA A 114 -19.01 3.23 45.91
C ALA A 114 -18.68 4.62 46.47
N GLU A 115 -18.35 5.58 45.60
CA GLU A 115 -18.06 6.97 45.98
C GLU A 115 -19.23 7.61 46.74
N ARG A 116 -20.46 7.48 46.21
CA ARG A 116 -21.67 8.00 46.87
C ARG A 116 -21.91 7.38 48.24
N ARG A 117 -21.66 6.07 48.40
CA ARG A 117 -21.78 5.41 49.71
C ARG A 117 -20.73 5.91 50.69
N ALA A 118 -19.49 6.10 50.26
CA ALA A 118 -18.43 6.63 51.10
C ALA A 118 -18.72 8.07 51.55
N GLU A 119 -19.20 8.93 50.65
CA GLU A 119 -19.66 10.28 51.02
C GLU A 119 -20.83 10.24 52.01
N PHE A 120 -21.81 9.39 51.77
CA PHE A 120 -22.95 9.24 52.67
C PHE A 120 -22.51 8.78 54.07
N GLN A 121 -21.60 7.81 54.16
CA GLN A 121 -21.03 7.36 55.43
C GLN A 121 -20.26 8.47 56.16
N LYS A 122 -19.46 9.26 55.43
CA LYS A 122 -18.78 10.44 56.01
C LYS A 122 -19.79 11.46 56.57
N ARG A 123 -20.87 11.75 55.83
CA ARG A 123 -21.94 12.64 56.30
C ARG A 123 -22.66 12.06 57.53
N ALA A 124 -23.01 10.78 57.50
CA ALA A 124 -23.66 10.10 58.63
C ALA A 124 -22.77 10.13 59.89
N ALA A 125 -21.47 9.86 59.74
CA ALA A 125 -20.50 9.92 60.84
C ALA A 125 -20.34 11.35 61.42
N SER A 126 -20.52 12.39 60.60
CA SER A 126 -20.49 13.79 61.07
C SER A 126 -21.77 14.21 61.81
N VAL A 127 -22.91 13.58 61.53
CA VAL A 127 -24.22 13.92 62.13
C VAL A 127 -24.47 13.17 63.44
N ASN A 128 -24.02 11.91 63.53
CA ASN A 128 -24.03 11.14 64.78
C ASN A 128 -22.59 10.68 65.10
N PRO A 129 -21.77 11.58 65.67
CA PRO A 129 -20.52 11.15 66.27
C PRO A 129 -20.85 10.33 67.53
N MET A 130 -20.41 9.08 67.58
CA MET A 130 -20.38 8.27 68.82
C MET A 130 -19.43 8.90 69.83
#